data_AF-A0A7S3HUK1-F1
#
_entry.id   AF-A0A7S3HUK1-F1
#
_cell.length_a   1.000
_cell.length_b   1.000
_cell.length_c   1.000
_cell.angle_alpha   90.00
_cell.angle_beta   90.00
_cell.angle_gamma   90.00
#
_symmetry.space_group_name_H-M   'P 1'
#
loop_
_entity.id
_entity.type
_entity.pdbx_description
1 polymer ?
#
loop_
_entity_poly.entity_id
_entity_poly.type
_entity_poly.pdbx_seq_one_letter_code
_entity_poly.pdbx_strand_id
1 'polypeptide(L)'
;GVAAGAAEEQQQEQMSQEHQDDQEEMKQTSRDLDEEGEEEEEEEDDAETGFVNNHDLIGVKGIITAQKNEIEKKKLELRIQNELYFRQHPELMGLIALFIRKILDDRPDDILQYAGTFFDRAELRDVVTEAI
;
A
#
# COMPACT_ATOMS: atom_id res chain seq x y z
N GLY A 1 46.36 1.20 8.36
CA GLY A 1 44.91 1.24 8.56
C GLY A 1 44.35 2.64 8.39
N VAL A 2 44.55 3.27 7.22
CA VAL A 2 43.98 4.59 6.90
C VAL A 2 42.89 4.47 5.83
N ALA A 3 43.02 3.52 4.90
CA ALA A 3 42.06 3.32 3.81
C ALA A 3 40.72 2.70 4.25
N ALA A 4 40.69 1.92 5.33
CA ALA A 4 39.46 1.28 5.82
C ALA A 4 38.51 2.27 6.50
N GLY A 5 39.05 3.22 7.27
CA GLY A 5 38.25 4.27 7.92
C GLY A 5 37.59 5.22 6.92
N ALA A 6 38.29 5.56 5.83
CA ALA A 6 37.75 6.41 4.78
C ALA A 6 36.55 5.78 4.03
N ALA A 7 36.49 4.45 3.94
CA ALA A 7 35.38 3.76 3.28
C ALA A 7 34.13 3.68 4.17
N GLU A 8 34.29 3.52 5.49
CA GLU A 8 33.18 3.55 6.45
C GLU A 8 32.58 4.95 6.59
N GLU A 9 33.42 5.99 6.59
CA GLU A 9 32.97 7.39 6.61
C GLU A 9 32.13 7.71 5.36
N GLN A 10 32.57 7.27 4.18
CA GLN A 10 31.81 7.45 2.94
C GLN A 10 30.47 6.71 2.93
N GLN A 11 30.38 5.52 3.55
CA GLN A 11 29.10 4.80 3.65
C GLN A 11 28.14 5.45 4.64
N GLN A 12 28.62 5.99 5.76
CA GLN A 12 27.77 6.73 6.70
C GLN A 12 27.28 8.05 6.08
N GLU A 13 28.11 8.72 5.30
CA GLU A 13 27.75 9.95 4.61
C GLU A 13 26.71 9.70 3.51
N GLN A 14 26.83 8.59 2.75
CA GLN A 14 25.82 8.16 1.79
C GLN A 14 24.48 7.82 2.45
N MET A 15 24.48 7.01 3.53
CA MET A 15 23.24 6.69 4.25
C MET A 15 22.60 7.95 4.86
N SER A 16 23.40 8.92 5.31
CA SER A 16 22.87 10.19 5.82
C SER A 16 22.31 11.09 4.70
N GLN A 17 22.87 11.03 3.49
CA GLN A 17 22.34 11.75 2.32
C GLN A 17 21.03 11.13 1.83
N GLU A 18 20.97 9.80 1.68
CA GLU A 18 19.72 9.11 1.32
C GLU A 18 18.59 9.41 2.32
N HIS A 19 18.90 9.44 3.62
CA HIS A 19 17.91 9.78 4.65
C HIS A 19 17.49 11.26 4.64
N GLN A 20 18.30 12.15 4.09
CA GLN A 20 17.96 13.56 3.89
C GLN A 20 17.10 13.72 2.63
N ASP A 21 17.45 13.02 1.55
CA ASP A 21 16.70 13.02 0.30
C ASP A 21 15.28 12.45 0.51
N ASP A 22 15.14 11.35 1.26
CA ASP A 22 13.84 10.78 1.65
C ASP A 22 12.97 11.77 2.46
N GLN A 23 13.62 12.58 3.32
CA GLN A 23 12.94 13.59 4.12
C GLN A 23 12.54 14.83 3.30
N GLU A 24 13.32 15.19 2.28
CA GLU A 24 12.97 16.25 1.35
C GLU A 24 11.85 15.81 0.41
N GLU A 25 11.86 14.57 -0.08
CA GLU A 25 10.79 14.01 -0.91
C GLU A 25 9.47 13.88 -0.12
N MET A 26 9.53 13.48 1.15
CA MET A 26 8.37 13.51 2.05
C MET A 26 7.87 14.93 2.35
N LYS A 27 8.77 15.92 2.47
CA LYS A 27 8.37 17.32 2.64
C LYS A 27 7.76 17.89 1.37
N GLN A 28 8.29 17.53 0.21
CA GLN A 28 7.81 18.03 -1.07
C GLN A 28 6.43 17.44 -1.38
N THR A 29 6.24 16.14 -1.18
CA THR A 29 4.91 15.51 -1.28
C THR A 29 3.90 16.09 -0.28
N SER A 30 4.31 16.45 0.94
CA SER A 30 3.41 17.17 1.86
C SER A 30 3.10 18.60 1.41
N ARG A 31 4.06 19.27 0.77
CA ARG A 31 3.91 20.65 0.29
C ARG A 31 3.03 20.72 -0.95
N ASP A 32 3.18 19.76 -1.86
CA ASP A 32 2.33 19.60 -3.04
C ASP A 32 0.86 19.28 -2.63
N LEU A 33 0.65 18.62 -1.48
CA LEU A 33 -0.68 18.38 -0.91
C LEU A 33 -1.29 19.60 -0.21
N ASP A 34 -0.46 20.50 0.33
CA ASP A 34 -0.91 21.75 0.96
C ASP A 34 -1.16 22.85 -0.09
N GLU A 35 -0.40 22.88 -1.20
CA GLU A 35 -0.51 23.88 -2.27
C GLU A 35 -1.71 23.61 -3.22
N GLU A 36 -2.21 22.37 -3.28
CA GLU A 36 -3.52 22.04 -3.88
C GLU A 36 -4.72 22.32 -2.95
N GLY A 37 -4.48 22.85 -1.74
CA GLY A 37 -5.49 23.07 -0.69
C GLY A 37 -5.87 24.53 -0.41
N GLU A 38 -5.25 25.51 -1.07
CA GLU A 38 -5.67 26.92 -1.00
C GLU A 38 -6.75 27.22 -2.06
N GLU A 39 -7.88 26.51 -2.00
CA GLU A 39 -9.10 27.00 -2.67
C GLU A 39 -9.71 28.09 -1.77
N GLU A 40 -9.72 29.33 -2.28
CA GLU A 40 -10.45 30.45 -1.69
C GLU A 40 -11.89 29.99 -1.38
N GLU A 41 -12.34 30.11 -0.12
CA GLU A 41 -13.71 29.81 0.27
C GLU A 41 -14.66 30.84 -0.38
N GLU A 42 -15.06 30.59 -1.62
CA GLU A 42 -16.22 31.23 -2.23
C GLU A 42 -17.47 30.59 -1.61
N GLU A 43 -18.20 31.37 -0.79
CA GLU A 43 -19.58 31.06 -0.43
C GLU A 43 -20.43 31.10 -1.73
N GLU A 44 -20.52 29.98 -2.45
CA GLU A 44 -21.46 29.83 -3.56
C GLU A 44 -22.70 29.03 -3.14
N ASP A 45 -23.82 29.74 -3.19
CA ASP A 45 -25.19 29.26 -3.06
C ASP A 45 -25.46 28.04 -3.98
N ASP A 46 -25.73 26.90 -3.34
CA ASP A 46 -26.70 25.86 -3.68
C ASP A 46 -27.27 25.87 -5.13
N ALA A 47 -26.46 25.50 -6.14
CA ALA A 47 -26.97 25.05 -7.44
C ALA A 47 -25.95 24.22 -8.26
N GLU A 48 -26.23 22.92 -8.39
CA GLU A 48 -26.04 22.14 -9.63
C GLU A 48 -24.63 22.08 -10.24
N THR A 49 -23.76 21.21 -9.69
CA THR A 49 -23.08 20.13 -10.44
C THR A 49 -22.37 19.22 -9.43
N GLY A 50 -23.06 18.18 -9.00
CA GLY A 50 -22.54 17.25 -8.00
C GLY A 50 -21.28 16.53 -8.48
N PHE A 51 -20.11 16.98 -8.01
CA PHE A 51 -18.90 16.16 -7.99
C PHE A 51 -19.15 14.97 -7.06
N VAL A 52 -19.62 13.87 -7.63
CA VAL A 52 -19.76 12.62 -6.91
C VAL A 52 -18.40 11.94 -6.87
N ASN A 53 -17.74 11.98 -5.72
CA ASN A 53 -16.57 11.15 -5.48
C ASN A 53 -17.01 9.68 -5.50
N ASN A 54 -16.30 8.80 -6.22
CA ASN A 54 -16.65 7.36 -6.26
C ASN A 54 -16.68 6.70 -4.87
N HIS A 55 -16.05 7.30 -3.86
CA HIS A 55 -16.10 6.86 -2.47
C HIS A 55 -17.37 7.33 -1.70
N ASP A 56 -18.10 8.32 -2.21
CA ASP A 56 -19.40 8.77 -1.70
C ASP A 56 -20.56 7.88 -2.23
N LEU A 57 -20.34 7.12 -3.30
CA LEU A 57 -21.29 6.11 -3.82
C LEU A 57 -21.37 4.85 -2.94
N ILE A 58 -20.31 4.56 -2.19
CA ILE A 58 -20.22 3.40 -1.26
C ILE A 58 -20.24 3.87 0.21
N GLY A 59 -19.98 5.15 0.46
CA GLY A 59 -19.89 5.76 1.79
C GLY A 59 -21.25 6.19 2.35
N VAL A 60 -21.54 5.74 3.57
CA VAL A 60 -22.77 6.02 4.31
C VAL A 60 -23.12 7.52 4.29
N LYS A 61 -24.30 7.85 3.75
CA LYS A 61 -24.86 9.22 3.75
C LYS A 61 -24.96 9.76 5.18
N GLY A 62 -24.28 10.87 5.48
CA GLY A 62 -24.35 11.56 6.79
C GLY A 62 -23.03 11.70 7.57
N ILE A 63 -21.88 11.35 6.97
CA ILE A 63 -20.57 11.54 7.59
C ILE A 63 -20.16 13.02 7.49
N ILE A 64 -19.86 13.64 8.64
CA ILE A 64 -19.39 15.04 8.74
C ILE A 64 -17.95 15.13 8.19
N THR A 65 -17.56 16.26 7.60
CA THR A 65 -16.21 16.49 7.02
C THR A 65 -15.07 16.10 7.95
N ALA A 66 -15.15 16.44 9.25
CA ALA A 66 -14.15 16.04 10.24
C ALA A 66 -14.05 14.51 10.43
N GLN A 67 -15.18 13.80 10.34
CA GLN A 67 -15.19 12.33 10.40
C GLN A 67 -14.61 11.73 9.12
N LYS A 68 -14.83 12.36 7.96
CA LYS A 68 -14.22 11.96 6.69
C LYS A 68 -12.69 12.02 6.77
N ASN A 69 -12.13 13.10 7.30
CA ASN A 69 -10.68 13.26 7.45
C ASN A 69 -10.07 12.20 8.38
N GLU A 70 -10.73 11.93 9.52
CA GLU A 70 -10.30 10.86 10.44
C GLU A 70 -10.41 9.46 9.82
N ILE A 71 -11.43 9.22 8.99
CA ILE A 71 -11.58 7.97 8.25
C ILE A 71 -10.44 7.81 7.24
N GLU A 72 -10.12 8.85 6.46
CA GLU A 72 -9.04 8.78 5.48
C GLU A 72 -7.68 8.58 6.14
N LYS A 73 -7.40 9.25 7.26
CA LYS A 73 -6.19 9.03 8.04
C LYS A 73 -6.06 7.58 8.50
N LYS A 74 -7.14 6.98 9.01
CA LYS A 74 -7.15 5.57 9.41
C LYS A 74 -6.99 4.62 8.23
N LYS A 75 -7.58 4.91 7.07
CA LYS A 75 -7.39 4.11 5.85
C LYS A 75 -5.94 4.17 5.39
N LEU A 76 -5.31 5.34 5.42
CA LEU A 76 -3.90 5.48 5.07
C LEU A 76 -3.02 4.62 5.98
N GLU A 77 -3.22 4.69 7.30
CA GLU A 77 -2.51 3.85 8.25
C GLU A 77 -2.70 2.36 7.94
N LEU A 78 -3.94 1.92 7.68
CA LEU A 78 -4.22 0.54 7.30
C LEU A 78 -3.52 0.12 5.99
N ARG A 79 -3.45 1.00 4.99
CA ARG A 79 -2.72 0.72 3.74
C ARG A 79 -1.23 0.52 4.01
N ILE A 80 -0.63 1.38 4.83
CA ILE A 80 0.79 1.28 5.22
C ILE A 80 1.04 -0.05 5.97
N GLN A 81 0.21 -0.37 6.96
CA GLN A 81 0.35 -1.61 7.71
C GLN A 81 0.18 -2.86 6.84
N ASN A 82 -0.78 -2.85 5.90
CA ASN A 82 -0.97 -3.95 4.96
C ASN A 82 0.25 -4.14 4.05
N GLU A 83 0.81 -3.05 3.53
CA GLU A 83 2.03 -3.09 2.70
C GLU A 83 3.22 -3.66 3.49
N LEU A 84 3.43 -3.18 4.71
CA LEU A 84 4.47 -3.70 5.59
C LEU A 84 4.28 -5.19 5.89
N TYR A 85 3.04 -5.63 6.11
CA TYR A 85 2.71 -7.04 6.30
C TYR A 85 3.08 -7.88 5.08
N PHE A 86 2.73 -7.44 3.86
CA PHE A 86 3.12 -8.16 2.64
C PHE A 86 4.64 -8.20 2.42
N ARG A 87 5.37 -7.13 2.78
CA ARG A 87 6.85 -7.12 2.71
C ARG A 87 7.49 -8.08 3.71
N GLN A 88 6.93 -8.17 4.92
CA GLN A 88 7.41 -9.08 5.97
C GLN A 88 7.07 -10.54 5.69
N HIS A 89 6.04 -10.79 4.88
CA HIS A 89 5.52 -12.12 4.56
C HIS A 89 5.57 -12.43 3.06
N PRO A 90 6.77 -12.59 2.45
CA PRO A 90 6.91 -12.90 1.03
C PRO A 90 6.23 -14.23 0.65
N GLU A 91 6.03 -15.14 1.61
CA GLU A 91 5.29 -16.40 1.44
C GLU A 91 3.87 -16.18 0.89
N LEU A 92 3.22 -15.06 1.20
CA LEU A 92 1.88 -14.77 0.72
C LEU A 92 1.87 -14.51 -0.79
N MET A 93 2.89 -13.81 -1.30
CA MET A 93 3.03 -13.57 -2.74
C MET A 93 3.34 -14.87 -3.48
N GLY A 94 4.25 -15.69 -2.93
CA GLY A 94 4.54 -17.02 -3.48
C GLY A 94 3.31 -17.92 -3.52
N LEU A 95 2.55 -17.96 -2.42
CA LEU A 95 1.32 -18.74 -2.31
C LEU A 95 0.28 -18.34 -3.36
N ILE A 96 0.03 -17.03 -3.52
CA ILE A 96 -0.92 -16.50 -4.51
C ILE A 96 -0.44 -16.81 -5.93
N ALA A 97 0.84 -16.56 -6.25
CA ALA A 97 1.39 -16.83 -7.57
C ALA A 97 1.30 -18.31 -7.95
N LEU A 98 1.61 -19.20 -7.00
CA LEU A 98 1.57 -20.65 -7.19
C LEU A 98 0.14 -21.14 -7.37
N PHE A 99 -0.82 -20.58 -6.63
CA PHE A 99 -2.24 -20.87 -6.82
C PHE A 99 -2.75 -20.41 -8.20
N ILE A 100 -2.43 -19.18 -8.61
CA ILE A 100 -2.82 -18.65 -9.93
C ILE A 100 -2.23 -19.51 -11.05
N ARG A 101 -0.94 -19.86 -10.97
CA ARG A 101 -0.30 -20.75 -11.93
C ARG A 101 -1.05 -22.07 -12.05
N LYS A 102 -1.42 -22.67 -10.92
CA LYS A 102 -2.16 -23.94 -10.88
C LYS A 102 -3.56 -23.84 -11.47
N ILE A 103 -4.28 -22.75 -11.25
CA ILE A 103 -5.56 -22.48 -11.93
C ILE A 103 -5.37 -22.39 -13.45
N LEU A 104 -4.33 -21.69 -13.90
CA LEU A 104 -4.07 -21.50 -15.34
C LEU A 104 -3.66 -22.81 -16.04
N ASP A 105 -2.90 -23.65 -15.34
CA ASP A 105 -2.46 -24.96 -15.81
C ASP A 105 -3.64 -25.96 -15.85
N ASP A 106 -4.37 -26.12 -14.74
CA ASP A 106 -5.37 -27.18 -14.57
C ASP A 106 -6.77 -26.78 -15.10
N ARG A 107 -7.05 -25.47 -15.22
CA ARG A 107 -8.32 -24.88 -15.69
C ARG A 107 -9.57 -25.55 -15.11
N PRO A 108 -9.75 -25.53 -13.77
CA PRO A 108 -10.90 -26.16 -13.13
C PRO A 108 -12.21 -25.46 -13.48
N ASP A 109 -13.29 -26.24 -13.58
CA ASP A 109 -14.65 -25.72 -13.80
C ASP A 109 -15.21 -24.98 -12.55
N ASP A 110 -14.78 -25.39 -11.35
CA ASP A 110 -15.12 -24.75 -10.07
C ASP A 110 -13.84 -24.32 -9.32
N ILE A 111 -13.59 -23.01 -9.34
CA ILE A 111 -12.41 -22.39 -8.73
C ILE A 111 -12.48 -22.45 -7.19
N LEU A 112 -13.67 -22.36 -6.59
CA LEU A 112 -13.82 -22.33 -5.13
C LEU A 112 -13.55 -23.71 -4.53
N GLN A 113 -14.10 -24.76 -5.15
CA GLN A 113 -13.80 -26.13 -4.75
C GLN A 113 -12.31 -26.46 -4.96
N TYR A 114 -11.73 -26.00 -6.06
CA TYR A 114 -10.31 -26.15 -6.33
C TYR A 114 -9.45 -25.43 -5.28
N ALA A 115 -9.84 -24.22 -4.86
CA ALA A 115 -9.18 -23.47 -3.80
C ALA A 115 -9.12 -24.26 -2.50
N GLY A 116 -10.25 -24.82 -2.04
CA GLY A 116 -10.27 -25.66 -0.84
C GLY A 116 -9.29 -26.83 -0.92
N THR A 117 -9.30 -27.54 -2.05
CA THR A 117 -8.39 -28.68 -2.28
C THR A 117 -6.92 -28.26 -2.40
N PHE A 118 -6.64 -27.04 -2.87
CA PHE A 118 -5.28 -26.52 -3.00
C PHE A 118 -4.72 -26.06 -1.65
N PHE A 119 -5.51 -25.29 -0.88
CA PHE A 119 -5.07 -24.71 0.38
C PHE A 119 -5.07 -25.69 1.57
N ASP A 120 -5.82 -26.81 1.48
CA ASP A 120 -5.83 -27.85 2.52
C ASP A 120 -4.66 -28.85 2.43
N ARG A 121 -3.72 -28.68 1.49
CA ARG A 121 -2.58 -29.59 1.33
C ARG A 121 -1.58 -29.41 2.45
N ALA A 122 -1.23 -30.51 3.13
CA ALA A 122 -0.30 -30.50 4.26
C ALA A 122 1.10 -29.98 3.87
N GLU A 123 1.54 -30.24 2.65
CA GLU A 123 2.86 -29.87 2.14
C GLU A 123 2.90 -28.45 1.54
N LEU A 124 1.77 -27.74 1.51
CA LEU A 124 1.67 -26.44 0.82
C LEU A 124 2.69 -25.42 1.36
N ARG A 125 2.89 -25.40 2.67
CA ARG A 125 3.83 -24.49 3.33
C ARG A 125 5.26 -24.69 2.84
N ASP A 126 5.68 -25.94 2.73
CA ASP A 126 7.05 -26.28 2.32
C ASP A 126 7.25 -25.88 0.85
N VAL A 127 6.28 -26.22 -0.02
CA VAL A 127 6.31 -25.89 -1.45
C VAL A 127 6.37 -24.37 -1.70
N VAL A 128 5.63 -23.58 -0.92
CA VAL A 128 5.65 -22.11 -1.05
C VAL A 128 6.96 -21.52 -0.57
N THR A 129 7.54 -22.07 0.50
CA THR A 129 8.81 -21.60 1.04
C THR A 129 9.97 -21.92 0.10
N GLU A 130 9.95 -23.06 -0.61
CA GLU A 130 10.96 -23.42 -1.62
C GLU A 130 10.85 -22.60 -2.92
N ALA A 131 9.68 -22.02 -3.19
CA ALA A 131 9.42 -21.27 -4.44
C ALA A 131 9.87 -19.80 -4.38
N ILE A 132 10.38 -19.33 -3.24
CA ILE A 132 10.79 -17.95 -2.95
C ILE A 132 12.30 -17.93 -2.69
#